data_AF-A0A1W9L0K9-F1
#
_entry.id   AF-A0A1W9L0K9-F1
#
_cell.length_a   1.000
_cell.length_b   1.000
_cell.length_c   1.000
_cell.angle_alpha   90.00
_cell.angle_beta   90.00
_cell.angle_gamma   90.00
#
_symmetry.space_group_name_H-M   'P 1'
#
loop_
_entity.id
_entity.type
_entity.pdbx_description
1 polymer ?
#
loop_
_entity_poly.entity_id
_entity_poly.type
_entity_poly.pdbx_seq_one_letter_code
_entity_poly.pdbx_strand_id
1 'polypeptide(L)'
;MGKPTGFMEVSRQERQYNLVAERIQHYREFIIPLDEQEVAKQGARCMDCGIPYCHNGCPVNNIIPDWNDLVYRGRWQNALAVLHSTNNFPEFTGRICPAPCEAACTLNLMDSPVAIKTIECAIIDKGWAKGWVEPHIPFHRTDKRIAVVGSGPSGLACAQQLARAGHRVMVYEKRERIGGLLRYGIPDFKLEKHLIDRRMAQMQAEGVIFRPNSHVGVNISAKYLLEMFDAVVLAGGAEQPRDLTAPGRELKGIHFALDFLPQQNDRVAGVHLVAGGSITATGKHVVVIGGGDTGSDCIGTSIRQGATTVTQLEILPRPP
;
A
#
# COMPACT_ATOMS: atom_id res chain seq x y z
N MET A 1 -9.17 13.71 24.53
CA MET A 1 -8.40 13.60 23.28
C MET A 1 -8.95 14.60 22.27
N GLY A 2 -8.11 15.17 21.41
CA GLY A 2 -8.54 16.21 20.46
C GLY A 2 -9.01 17.50 21.13
N LYS A 3 -9.67 18.37 20.36
CA LYS A 3 -10.36 19.55 20.89
C LYS A 3 -11.85 19.21 21.02
N PRO A 4 -12.49 19.33 22.20
CA PRO A 4 -13.89 18.92 22.39
C PRO A 4 -14.89 19.48 21.38
N THR A 5 -14.66 20.71 20.91
CA THR A 5 -15.48 21.41 19.90
C THR A 5 -14.82 21.45 18.52
N GLY A 6 -13.67 20.78 18.34
CA GLY A 6 -12.85 20.92 17.13
C GLY A 6 -13.56 20.53 15.84
N PHE A 7 -14.43 19.52 15.88
CA PHE A 7 -15.25 19.12 14.73
C PHE A 7 -16.29 20.16 14.31
N MET A 8 -16.71 21.05 15.22
CA MET A 8 -17.65 22.13 14.94
C MET A 8 -16.95 23.37 14.35
N GLU A 9 -15.68 23.57 14.69
CA GLU A 9 -14.94 24.79 14.37
C GLU A 9 -14.03 24.66 13.15
N VAL A 10 -13.52 23.46 12.89
CA VAL A 10 -12.56 23.18 11.83
C VAL A 10 -13.25 22.38 10.76
N SER A 11 -13.38 22.87 9.52
CA SER A 11 -13.88 22.07 8.39
C SER A 11 -12.90 20.97 7.99
N ARG A 12 -13.43 19.84 7.50
CA ARG A 12 -12.61 18.74 6.99
C ARG A 12 -11.80 19.25 5.80
N GLN A 13 -10.49 18.96 5.83
CA GLN A 13 -9.62 19.14 4.67
C GLN A 13 -9.00 17.82 4.28
N GLU A 14 -8.91 17.59 2.98
CA GLU A 14 -8.22 16.47 2.39
C GLU A 14 -7.01 16.94 1.61
N ARG A 15 -6.10 15.99 1.34
CA ARG A 15 -4.98 16.21 0.44
C ARG A 15 -5.50 16.60 -0.93
N GLN A 16 -4.86 17.60 -1.52
CA GLN A 16 -5.23 18.07 -2.85
C GLN A 16 -4.53 17.22 -3.92
N TYR A 17 -4.90 17.43 -5.18
CA TYR A 17 -4.27 16.78 -6.31
C TYR A 17 -3.64 17.82 -7.23
N ASN A 18 -2.53 17.50 -7.88
CA ASN A 18 -2.05 18.30 -9.01
C ASN A 18 -3.13 18.37 -10.11
N LEU A 19 -3.02 19.41 -10.95
CA LEU A 19 -3.95 19.63 -12.06
C LEU A 19 -4.00 18.39 -12.96
N VAL A 20 -5.18 18.09 -13.50
CA VAL A 20 -5.38 16.93 -14.37
C VAL A 20 -4.40 16.93 -15.54
N ALA A 21 -4.24 18.09 -16.19
CA ALA A 21 -3.33 18.25 -17.32
C ALA A 21 -1.85 17.96 -16.99
N GLU A 22 -1.45 18.15 -15.74
CA GLU A 22 -0.08 17.89 -15.27
C GLU A 22 0.08 16.42 -14.86
N ARG A 23 -0.83 15.90 -14.02
CA ARG A 23 -0.68 14.56 -13.40
C ARG A 23 -0.79 13.40 -14.39
N ILE A 24 -1.34 13.62 -15.57
CA ILE A 24 -1.41 12.61 -16.64
C ILE A 24 -0.12 12.53 -17.47
N GLN A 25 0.82 13.48 -17.31
CA GLN A 25 2.08 13.52 -18.06
C GLN A 25 3.21 12.75 -17.38
N HIS A 26 2.98 12.24 -16.16
CA HIS A 26 3.99 11.51 -15.39
C HIS A 26 3.39 10.38 -14.56
N TYR A 27 4.29 9.55 -14.03
CA TYR A 27 3.97 8.41 -13.17
C TYR A 27 4.31 8.64 -11.69
N ARG A 28 4.82 9.81 -11.30
CA ARG A 28 5.03 10.19 -9.89
C ARG A 28 3.70 10.38 -9.14
N GLU A 29 3.73 10.27 -7.80
CA GLU A 29 2.60 10.66 -6.96
C GLU A 29 2.19 12.10 -7.27
N PHE A 30 0.88 12.35 -7.30
CA PHE A 30 0.30 13.66 -7.64
C PHE A 30 -0.53 14.24 -6.48
N ILE A 31 -0.44 13.62 -5.31
CA ILE A 31 -1.16 14.03 -4.11
C ILE A 31 -0.33 15.10 -3.41
N ILE A 32 -0.92 16.27 -3.19
CA ILE A 32 -0.32 17.39 -2.49
C ILE A 32 -0.62 17.21 -1.00
N PRO A 33 0.40 17.01 -0.13
CA PRO A 33 0.18 16.86 1.29
C PRO A 33 -0.35 18.15 1.91
N LEU A 34 -1.13 18.02 2.98
CA LEU A 34 -1.46 19.15 3.84
C LEU A 34 -0.21 19.56 4.63
N ASP A 35 -0.09 20.85 4.96
CA ASP A 35 0.95 21.29 5.87
C ASP A 35 0.69 20.77 7.30
N GLU A 36 1.72 20.82 8.15
CA GLU A 36 1.63 20.27 9.49
C GLU A 36 0.57 20.93 10.37
N GLN A 37 0.28 22.22 10.16
CA GLN A 37 -0.73 22.95 10.93
C GLN A 37 -2.13 22.50 10.53
N GLU A 38 -2.40 22.34 9.24
CA GLU A 38 -3.66 21.82 8.74
C GLU A 38 -3.87 20.37 9.16
N VAL A 39 -2.83 19.52 9.12
CA VAL A 39 -2.92 18.14 9.64
C VAL A 39 -3.25 18.15 11.14
N ALA A 40 -2.62 19.01 11.94
CA ALA A 40 -2.92 19.15 13.36
C ALA A 40 -4.37 19.59 13.61
N LYS A 41 -4.90 20.52 12.79
CA LYS A 41 -6.32 20.91 12.81
C LYS A 41 -7.24 19.74 12.49
N GLN A 42 -6.88 18.89 11.52
CA GLN A 42 -7.66 17.68 11.22
C GLN A 42 -7.66 16.70 12.40
N GLY A 43 -6.54 16.53 13.11
CA GLY A 43 -6.48 15.75 14.35
C GLY A 43 -7.39 16.30 15.45
N ALA A 44 -7.56 17.64 15.52
CA ALA A 44 -8.43 18.31 16.47
C ALA A 44 -9.93 18.00 16.25
N ARG A 45 -10.35 17.57 15.05
CA ARG A 45 -11.73 17.15 14.76
C ARG A 45 -12.13 15.83 15.44
N CYS A 46 -11.21 15.08 16.05
CA CYS A 46 -11.55 13.86 16.77
C CYS A 46 -12.43 14.17 18.00
N MET A 47 -13.61 13.55 18.08
CA MET A 47 -14.63 13.84 19.10
C MET A 47 -14.40 13.16 20.47
N ASP A 48 -13.39 12.30 20.60
CA ASP A 48 -13.17 11.50 21.81
C ASP A 48 -14.43 10.70 22.24
N CYS A 49 -14.98 9.91 21.29
CA CYS A 49 -16.34 9.36 21.32
C CYS A 49 -16.64 8.34 22.46
N GLY A 50 -15.70 8.08 23.38
CA GLY A 50 -15.77 7.00 24.38
C GLY A 50 -15.63 5.59 23.78
N ILE A 51 -16.44 5.26 22.76
CA ILE A 51 -16.33 4.03 21.97
C ILE A 51 -15.80 4.38 20.57
N PRO A 52 -14.50 4.18 20.30
CA PRO A 52 -13.90 4.56 19.03
C PRO A 52 -14.20 3.54 17.93
N TYR A 53 -15.34 3.67 17.25
CA TYR A 53 -15.71 2.79 16.12
C TYR A 53 -14.67 2.78 14.98
N CYS A 54 -13.90 3.86 14.85
CA CYS A 54 -12.77 3.92 13.92
C CYS A 54 -11.70 2.83 14.19
N HIS A 55 -11.51 2.38 15.45
CA HIS A 55 -10.62 1.26 15.77
C HIS A 55 -11.12 -0.03 15.11
N ASN A 56 -12.39 -0.36 15.34
CA ASN A 56 -13.01 -1.58 14.80
C ASN A 56 -13.14 -1.53 13.28
N GLY A 57 -13.34 -0.33 12.71
CA GLY A 57 -13.33 -0.13 11.26
C GLY A 57 -11.96 -0.32 10.63
N CYS A 58 -10.87 -0.25 11.42
CA CYS A 58 -9.52 -0.47 10.94
C CYS A 58 -9.14 -1.95 11.07
N PRO A 59 -8.81 -2.68 9.97
CA PRO A 59 -8.48 -4.10 10.05
C PRO A 59 -7.24 -4.43 10.91
N VAL A 60 -6.35 -3.47 11.13
CA VAL A 60 -5.18 -3.61 12.02
C VAL A 60 -5.43 -3.04 13.42
N ASN A 61 -6.68 -2.66 13.74
CA ASN A 61 -7.09 -2.10 15.02
C ASN A 61 -6.21 -0.93 15.48
N ASN A 62 -5.89 -0.01 14.55
CA ASN A 62 -5.07 1.17 14.87
C ASN A 62 -5.67 1.98 16.03
N ILE A 63 -4.79 2.53 16.87
CA ILE A 63 -5.15 3.36 18.03
C ILE A 63 -5.35 4.82 17.60
N ILE A 64 -6.39 5.04 16.78
CA ILE A 64 -6.59 6.26 15.98
C ILE A 64 -6.74 7.56 16.79
N PRO A 65 -7.63 7.64 17.81
CA PRO A 65 -7.79 8.84 18.63
C PRO A 65 -6.50 9.26 19.31
N ASP A 66 -5.66 8.32 19.74
CA ASP A 66 -4.41 8.60 20.45
C ASP A 66 -3.42 9.31 19.53
N TRP A 67 -3.12 8.74 18.36
CA TRP A 67 -2.20 9.42 17.44
C TRP A 67 -2.80 10.68 16.80
N ASN A 68 -4.13 10.80 16.69
CA ASN A 68 -4.80 12.06 16.32
C ASN A 68 -4.56 13.16 17.37
N ASP A 69 -4.76 12.84 18.66
CA ASP A 69 -4.51 13.77 19.77
C ASP A 69 -3.03 14.15 19.87
N LEU A 70 -2.13 13.19 19.67
CA LEU A 70 -0.69 13.43 19.67
C LEU A 70 -0.28 14.36 18.54
N VAL A 71 -0.82 14.18 17.32
CA VAL A 71 -0.59 15.09 16.19
C VAL A 71 -1.14 16.48 16.47
N TYR A 72 -2.36 16.58 16.99
CA TYR A 72 -2.96 17.85 17.41
C TYR A 72 -2.08 18.62 18.42
N ARG A 73 -1.47 17.91 19.37
CA ARG A 73 -0.56 18.48 20.38
C ARG A 73 0.88 18.67 19.89
N GLY A 74 1.17 18.41 18.62
CA GLY A 74 2.52 18.51 18.05
C GLY A 74 3.50 17.42 18.53
N ARG A 75 3.03 16.35 19.17
CA ARG A 75 3.85 15.22 19.67
C ARG A 75 4.02 14.14 18.59
N TRP A 76 4.60 14.53 17.46
CA TRP A 76 4.70 13.71 16.25
C TRP A 76 5.48 12.41 16.41
N GLN A 77 6.60 12.42 17.14
CA GLN A 77 7.40 11.22 17.37
C GLN A 77 6.64 10.18 18.21
N ASN A 78 5.88 10.63 19.21
CA ASN A 78 5.00 9.76 19.99
C ASN A 78 3.85 9.24 19.13
N ALA A 79 3.27 10.08 18.27
CA ALA A 79 2.23 9.66 17.33
C ALA A 79 2.73 8.55 16.40
N LEU A 80 3.97 8.66 15.91
CA LEU A 80 4.63 7.64 15.11
C LEU A 80 4.83 6.33 15.89
N ALA A 81 5.27 6.40 17.14
CA ALA A 81 5.44 5.22 17.99
C ALA A 81 4.11 4.47 18.20
N VAL A 82 3.03 5.20 18.47
CA VAL A 82 1.67 4.63 18.61
C VAL A 82 1.17 4.07 17.27
N LEU A 83 1.40 4.76 16.16
CA LEU A 83 1.02 4.24 14.83
C LEU A 83 1.74 2.93 14.50
N HIS A 84 3.03 2.83 14.83
CA HIS A 84 3.82 1.63 14.60
C HIS A 84 3.55 0.49 15.59
N SER A 85 2.83 0.71 16.69
CA SER A 85 2.48 -0.38 17.61
C SER A 85 1.46 -1.35 17.02
N THR A 86 0.68 -0.91 16.02
CA THR A 86 -0.36 -1.72 15.36
C THR A 86 -0.13 -1.88 13.86
N ASN A 87 0.55 -0.94 13.19
CA ASN A 87 0.78 -1.00 11.75
C ASN A 87 2.27 -1.07 11.40
N ASN A 88 2.66 -2.16 10.73
CA ASN A 88 4.01 -2.33 10.18
C ASN A 88 4.33 -1.30 9.08
N PHE A 89 3.35 -0.96 8.22
CA PHE A 89 3.57 -0.21 6.99
C PHE A 89 2.59 0.95 6.75
N PRO A 90 2.53 1.93 7.67
CA PRO A 90 1.69 3.12 7.51
C PRO A 90 1.97 3.92 6.24
N GLU A 91 3.18 3.83 5.68
CA GLU A 91 3.52 4.48 4.40
C GLU A 91 2.74 3.90 3.21
N PHE A 92 2.31 2.63 3.29
CA PHE A 92 1.51 1.97 2.26
C PHE A 92 0.04 2.25 2.52
N THR A 93 -0.45 1.95 3.73
CA THR A 93 -1.87 2.11 4.08
C THR A 93 -2.33 3.57 3.99
N GLY A 94 -1.52 4.54 4.44
CA GLY A 94 -1.83 5.97 4.33
C GLY A 94 -2.00 6.47 2.88
N ARG A 95 -1.53 5.71 1.89
CA ARG A 95 -1.66 5.99 0.45
C ARG A 95 -2.78 5.18 -0.19
N ILE A 96 -2.82 3.87 0.04
CA ILE A 96 -3.65 2.94 -0.75
C ILE A 96 -4.90 2.47 -0.03
N CYS A 97 -4.99 2.59 1.30
CA CYS A 97 -6.15 2.11 2.05
C CYS A 97 -7.43 2.84 1.61
N PRO A 98 -8.58 2.15 1.48
CA PRO A 98 -9.88 2.78 1.23
C PRO A 98 -10.46 3.49 2.46
N ALA A 99 -9.70 3.59 3.55
CA ALA A 99 -10.05 4.28 4.79
C ALA A 99 -11.39 3.83 5.42
N PRO A 100 -11.61 2.51 5.66
CA PRO A 100 -12.84 2.02 6.32
C PRO A 100 -13.01 2.59 7.74
N CYS A 101 -11.91 3.00 8.38
CA CYS A 101 -11.92 3.73 9.65
C CYS A 101 -12.60 5.11 9.58
N GLU A 102 -12.55 5.79 8.43
CA GLU A 102 -13.26 7.05 8.21
C GLU A 102 -14.75 6.80 7.98
N ALA A 103 -15.10 5.76 7.20
CA ALA A 103 -16.49 5.35 7.04
C ALA A 103 -17.14 4.95 8.37
N ALA A 104 -16.37 4.30 9.26
CA ALA A 104 -16.80 3.92 10.61
C ALA A 104 -16.69 5.04 11.66
N CYS A 105 -16.18 6.23 11.30
CA CYS A 105 -16.02 7.32 12.25
C CYS A 105 -17.40 7.78 12.76
N THR A 106 -17.58 7.93 14.07
CA THR A 106 -18.85 8.40 14.65
C THR A 106 -19.28 9.76 14.08
N LEU A 107 -18.31 10.63 13.77
CA LEU A 107 -18.60 11.95 13.18
C LEU A 107 -19.24 11.81 11.78
N ASN A 108 -18.93 10.75 11.04
CA ASN A 108 -19.47 10.45 9.71
C ASN A 108 -21.01 10.28 9.68
N LEU A 109 -21.64 10.08 10.84
CA LEU A 109 -23.09 9.96 10.94
C LEU A 109 -23.81 11.30 10.76
N MET A 110 -23.16 12.41 11.15
CA MET A 110 -23.80 13.74 11.23
C MET A 110 -23.04 14.81 10.45
N ASP A 111 -21.75 14.62 10.17
CA ASP A 111 -20.88 15.51 9.42
C ASP A 111 -19.77 14.68 8.72
N SER A 112 -18.77 15.33 8.14
CA SER A 112 -17.62 14.68 7.52
C SER A 112 -16.70 14.04 8.56
N PRO A 113 -16.17 12.83 8.31
CA PRO A 113 -15.31 12.14 9.27
C PRO A 113 -13.98 12.87 9.47
N VAL A 114 -13.24 12.45 10.50
CA VAL A 114 -11.83 12.86 10.66
C VAL A 114 -11.03 12.34 9.46
N ALA A 115 -10.09 13.15 8.94
CA ALA A 115 -9.22 12.77 7.82
C ALA A 115 -8.10 11.79 8.26
N ILE A 116 -8.49 10.64 8.81
CA ILE A 116 -7.63 9.65 9.47
C ILE A 116 -6.51 9.18 8.54
N LYS A 117 -6.81 8.85 7.27
CA LYS A 117 -5.82 8.39 6.29
C LYS A 117 -4.79 9.47 5.97
N THR A 118 -5.22 10.74 5.92
CA THR A 118 -4.33 11.88 5.69
C THR A 118 -3.36 12.06 6.86
N ILE A 119 -3.86 11.98 8.09
CA ILE A 119 -3.04 12.10 9.30
C ILE A 119 -2.07 10.91 9.41
N GLU A 120 -2.51 9.67 9.14
CA GLU A 120 -1.64 8.48 9.09
C GLU A 120 -0.46 8.69 8.13
N CYS A 121 -0.74 9.13 6.89
CA CYS A 121 0.29 9.39 5.88
C CYS A 121 1.27 10.49 6.32
N ALA A 122 0.76 11.58 6.92
CA ALA A 122 1.59 12.67 7.40
C ALA A 122 2.53 12.26 8.55
N ILE A 123 2.04 11.43 9.49
CA ILE A 123 2.86 10.91 10.60
C ILE A 123 4.06 10.13 10.06
N ILE A 124 3.81 9.15 9.17
CA ILE A 124 4.89 8.28 8.67
C ILE A 124 5.86 9.04 7.75
N ASP A 125 5.36 9.94 6.90
CA ASP A 125 6.24 10.71 6.01
C ASP A 125 7.13 11.66 6.81
N LYS A 126 6.60 12.31 7.86
CA LYS A 126 7.41 13.10 8.81
C LYS A 126 8.41 12.23 9.56
N GLY A 127 8.00 11.04 10.00
CA GLY A 127 8.86 10.07 10.67
C GLY A 127 10.10 9.72 9.85
N TRP A 128 9.91 9.41 8.56
CA TRP A 128 11.02 9.17 7.64
C TRP A 128 11.86 10.43 7.39
N ALA A 129 11.24 11.59 7.16
CA ALA A 129 11.96 12.85 6.90
C ALA A 129 12.83 13.30 8.09
N LYS A 130 12.42 12.96 9.32
CA LYS A 130 13.15 13.27 10.55
C LYS A 130 14.10 12.16 11.01
N GLY A 131 14.15 11.03 10.30
CA GLY A 131 15.00 9.89 10.64
C GLY A 131 14.53 9.10 11.88
N TRP A 132 13.26 9.20 12.27
CA TRP A 132 12.71 8.52 13.45
C TRP A 132 12.32 7.06 13.19
N VAL A 133 12.25 6.65 11.92
CA VAL A 133 11.96 5.25 11.54
C VAL A 133 13.27 4.48 11.49
N GLU A 134 13.66 3.91 12.62
CA GLU A 134 14.93 3.19 12.79
C GLU A 134 14.75 1.65 12.72
N PRO A 135 15.81 0.88 12.44
CA PRO A 135 15.81 -0.58 12.60
C PRO A 135 15.63 -0.99 14.06
N HIS A 136 14.68 -1.89 14.35
CA HIS A 136 14.50 -2.48 15.68
C HIS A 136 15.25 -3.81 15.76
N ILE A 137 16.51 -3.76 16.19
CA ILE A 137 17.36 -4.95 16.31
C ILE A 137 17.01 -5.70 17.61
N PRO A 138 16.73 -7.02 17.57
CA PRO A 138 16.40 -7.78 18.76
C PRO A 138 17.62 -7.92 19.70
N PHE A 139 17.41 -7.72 21.01
CA PHE A 139 18.45 -7.93 22.02
C PHE A 139 18.84 -9.41 22.17
N HIS A 140 17.88 -10.32 22.00
CA HIS A 140 18.08 -11.76 22.09
C HIS A 140 17.73 -12.43 20.77
N ARG A 141 18.58 -13.35 20.31
CA ARG A 141 18.30 -14.19 19.14
C ARG A 141 17.86 -15.58 19.60
N THR A 142 16.88 -16.14 18.92
CA THR A 142 16.34 -17.47 19.25
C THR A 142 16.97 -18.61 18.44
N ASP A 143 17.83 -18.27 17.47
CA ASP A 143 18.44 -19.13 16.43
C ASP A 143 17.48 -19.95 15.54
N LYS A 144 16.17 -19.92 15.82
CA LYS A 144 15.12 -20.44 14.94
C LYS A 144 15.18 -19.80 13.56
N ARG A 145 15.12 -20.65 12.53
CA ARG A 145 15.16 -20.28 11.12
C ARG A 145 13.76 -20.34 10.55
N ILE A 146 13.27 -19.24 10.00
CA ILE A 146 11.93 -19.16 9.41
C ILE A 146 12.03 -18.75 7.95
N ALA A 147 11.39 -19.53 7.07
CA ALA A 147 11.23 -19.19 5.66
C ALA A 147 9.86 -18.53 5.45
N VAL A 148 9.83 -17.40 4.76
CA VAL A 148 8.60 -16.73 4.33
C VAL A 148 8.55 -16.76 2.81
N VAL A 149 7.53 -17.40 2.23
CA VAL A 149 7.37 -17.56 0.78
C VAL A 149 6.43 -16.51 0.25
N GLY A 150 6.96 -15.52 -0.48
CA GLY A 150 6.25 -14.37 -1.02
C GLY A 150 6.61 -13.08 -0.30
N SER A 151 6.89 -12.02 -1.07
CA SER A 151 7.29 -10.71 -0.54
C SER A 151 6.21 -9.63 -0.61
N GLY A 152 4.94 -10.04 -0.68
CA GLY A 152 3.81 -9.12 -0.55
C GLY A 152 3.70 -8.53 0.88
N PRO A 153 2.72 -7.65 1.13
CA PRO A 153 2.52 -7.00 2.43
C PRO A 153 2.47 -7.99 3.60
N SER A 154 1.78 -9.12 3.43
CA SER A 154 1.67 -10.16 4.46
C SER A 154 3.02 -10.80 4.79
N GLY A 155 3.79 -11.19 3.77
CA GLY A 155 5.12 -11.76 3.93
C GLY A 155 6.10 -10.77 4.57
N LEU A 156 6.06 -9.51 4.15
CA LEU A 156 6.91 -8.46 4.74
C LEU A 156 6.55 -8.20 6.21
N ALA A 157 5.27 -8.08 6.55
CA ALA A 157 4.85 -7.83 7.93
C ALA A 157 5.24 -9.00 8.84
N CYS A 158 4.97 -10.24 8.39
CA CYS A 158 5.38 -11.45 9.07
C CYS A 158 6.89 -11.48 9.29
N ALA A 159 7.67 -11.22 8.24
CA ALA A 159 9.13 -11.24 8.34
C ALA A 159 9.68 -10.19 9.31
N GLN A 160 9.12 -8.98 9.30
CA GLN A 160 9.54 -7.91 10.21
C GLN A 160 9.27 -8.29 11.66
N GLN A 161 8.05 -8.76 11.97
CA GLN A 161 7.69 -9.14 13.34
C GLN A 161 8.55 -10.30 13.85
N LEU A 162 8.80 -11.32 13.01
CA LEU A 162 9.65 -12.45 13.37
C LEU A 162 11.12 -12.06 13.56
N ALA A 163 11.65 -11.17 12.73
CA ALA A 163 13.02 -10.67 12.89
C ALA A 163 13.17 -9.88 14.21
N ARG A 164 12.20 -9.02 14.52
CA ARG A 164 12.14 -8.27 15.80
C ARG A 164 11.95 -9.19 17.02
N ALA A 165 11.35 -10.36 16.84
CA ALA A 165 11.25 -11.39 17.87
C ALA A 165 12.55 -12.21 18.06
N GLY A 166 13.60 -11.95 17.26
CA GLY A 166 14.90 -12.61 17.41
C GLY A 166 15.12 -13.82 16.48
N HIS A 167 14.19 -14.11 15.56
CA HIS A 167 14.33 -15.21 14.62
C HIS A 167 15.23 -14.86 13.43
N ARG A 168 15.82 -15.88 12.80
CA ARG A 168 16.55 -15.76 11.52
C ARG A 168 15.54 -15.92 10.38
N VAL A 169 15.18 -14.82 9.74
CA VAL A 169 14.11 -14.82 8.73
C VAL A 169 14.67 -14.69 7.33
N MET A 170 14.23 -15.57 6.43
CA MET A 170 14.52 -15.51 5.00
C MET A 170 13.24 -15.40 4.19
N VAL A 171 13.11 -14.32 3.41
CA VAL A 171 11.96 -14.08 2.51
C VAL A 171 12.34 -14.51 1.10
N TYR A 172 11.63 -15.49 0.56
CA TYR A 172 11.78 -15.97 -0.80
C TYR A 172 10.77 -15.29 -1.71
N GLU A 173 11.24 -14.65 -2.77
CA GLU A 173 10.40 -13.97 -3.77
C GLU A 173 10.67 -14.57 -5.15
N LYS A 174 9.62 -14.93 -5.88
CA LYS A 174 9.76 -15.54 -7.20
C LYS A 174 10.25 -14.55 -8.26
N ARG A 175 9.92 -13.26 -8.12
CA ARG A 175 10.35 -12.20 -9.02
C ARG A 175 11.70 -11.60 -8.61
N GLU A 176 12.25 -10.77 -9.48
CA GLU A 176 13.55 -10.11 -9.27
C GLU A 176 13.51 -9.07 -8.15
N ARG A 177 12.37 -8.41 -7.93
CA ARG A 177 12.22 -7.30 -6.97
C ARG A 177 11.18 -7.64 -5.92
N ILE A 178 11.42 -7.19 -4.69
CA ILE A 178 10.62 -7.48 -3.50
C ILE A 178 9.43 -6.52 -3.40
N GLY A 179 8.25 -7.00 -2.97
CA GLY A 179 7.08 -6.16 -2.67
C GLY A 179 5.75 -6.71 -3.20
N GLY A 180 5.76 -7.81 -3.95
CA GLY A 180 4.56 -8.39 -4.55
C GLY A 180 3.76 -7.36 -5.36
N LEU A 181 2.43 -7.34 -5.18
CA LEU A 181 1.57 -6.40 -5.90
C LEU A 181 1.76 -4.92 -5.51
N LEU A 182 2.39 -4.61 -4.37
CA LEU A 182 2.78 -3.22 -4.05
C LEU A 182 3.76 -2.69 -5.11
N ARG A 183 4.63 -3.56 -5.62
CA ARG A 183 5.63 -3.21 -6.63
C ARG A 183 5.14 -3.45 -8.05
N TYR A 184 4.50 -4.58 -8.30
CA TYR A 184 4.16 -5.01 -9.66
C TYR A 184 2.72 -4.68 -10.08
N GLY A 185 1.80 -4.53 -9.13
CA GLY A 185 0.39 -4.26 -9.42
C GLY A 185 0.08 -2.76 -9.38
N ILE A 186 0.14 -2.19 -8.18
CA ILE A 186 -0.25 -0.79 -7.93
C ILE A 186 0.68 0.14 -8.73
N PRO A 187 0.16 1.11 -9.50
CA PRO A 187 0.99 2.05 -10.25
C PRO A 187 1.78 3.02 -9.36
N ASP A 188 2.93 3.48 -9.85
CA ASP A 188 3.77 4.50 -9.16
C ASP A 188 3.00 5.78 -8.80
N PHE A 189 2.03 6.20 -9.63
CA PHE A 189 1.27 7.43 -9.36
C PHE A 189 0.31 7.33 -8.17
N LYS A 190 0.09 6.11 -7.64
CA LYS A 190 -0.63 5.86 -6.38
C LYS A 190 0.31 5.52 -5.22
N LEU A 191 1.44 4.86 -5.52
CA LEU A 191 2.42 4.41 -4.54
C LEU A 191 3.80 4.31 -5.19
N GLU A 192 4.66 5.30 -4.96
CA GLU A 192 6.02 5.30 -5.53
C GLU A 192 6.89 4.18 -4.93
N LYS A 193 7.69 3.50 -5.78
CA LYS A 193 8.38 2.26 -5.34
C LYS A 193 9.53 2.49 -4.37
N HIS A 194 10.08 3.70 -4.32
CA HIS A 194 11.13 4.06 -3.35
C HIS A 194 10.65 3.90 -1.89
N LEU A 195 9.34 3.97 -1.64
CA LEU A 195 8.74 3.74 -0.32
C LEU A 195 8.89 2.28 0.12
N ILE A 196 8.86 1.34 -0.83
CA ILE A 196 9.11 -0.08 -0.59
C ILE A 196 10.61 -0.28 -0.34
N ASP A 197 11.45 0.35 -1.16
CA ASP A 197 12.92 0.21 -1.06
C ASP A 197 13.46 0.69 0.30
N ARG A 198 13.01 1.86 0.79
CA ARG A 198 13.41 2.36 2.12
C ARG A 198 12.97 1.42 3.25
N ARG A 199 11.75 0.85 3.15
CA ARG A 199 11.25 -0.09 4.16
C ARG A 199 12.03 -1.40 4.14
N MET A 200 12.37 -1.90 2.95
CA MET A 200 13.21 -3.09 2.82
C MET A 200 14.59 -2.87 3.42
N ALA A 201 15.23 -1.72 3.17
CA ALA A 201 16.53 -1.40 3.74
C ALA A 201 16.48 -1.42 5.29
N GLN A 202 15.42 -0.85 5.87
CA GLN A 202 15.17 -0.89 7.30
C GLN A 202 14.99 -2.33 7.82
N MET A 203 14.22 -3.17 7.13
CA MET A 203 14.04 -4.59 7.48
C MET A 203 15.33 -5.42 7.32
N GLN A 204 16.16 -5.12 6.31
CA GLN A 204 17.47 -5.77 6.14
C GLN A 204 18.39 -5.45 7.31
N ALA A 205 18.37 -4.19 7.79
CA ALA A 205 19.11 -3.79 8.98
C ALA A 205 18.58 -4.46 10.26
N GLU A 206 17.31 -4.84 10.32
CA GLU A 206 16.75 -5.70 11.39
C GLU A 206 17.17 -7.17 11.28
N GLY A 207 17.77 -7.58 10.16
CA GLY A 207 18.29 -8.92 9.92
C GLY A 207 17.43 -9.80 8.99
N VAL A 208 16.42 -9.23 8.30
CA VAL A 208 15.66 -9.96 7.28
C VAL A 208 16.52 -10.18 6.04
N ILE A 209 16.62 -11.43 5.58
CA ILE A 209 17.34 -11.79 4.36
C ILE A 209 16.34 -11.96 3.21
N PHE A 210 16.49 -11.16 2.16
CA PHE A 210 15.68 -11.29 0.94
C PHE A 210 16.37 -12.18 -0.09
N ARG A 211 15.62 -13.11 -0.67
CA ARG A 211 16.04 -14.03 -1.75
C ARG A 211 15.13 -13.84 -2.97
N PRO A 212 15.40 -12.84 -3.83
CA PRO A 212 14.68 -12.69 -5.09
C PRO A 212 14.99 -13.85 -6.04
N ASN A 213 14.23 -13.94 -7.14
CA ASN A 213 14.35 -14.99 -8.18
C ASN A 213 14.24 -16.42 -7.65
N SER A 214 13.56 -16.59 -6.52
CA SER A 214 13.40 -17.84 -5.79
C SER A 214 11.95 -18.30 -5.82
N HIS A 215 11.58 -19.01 -6.88
CA HIS A 215 10.25 -19.60 -7.08
C HIS A 215 10.17 -20.96 -6.37
N VAL A 216 9.68 -20.94 -5.13
CA VAL A 216 9.43 -22.13 -4.32
C VAL A 216 8.43 -23.05 -5.02
N GLY A 217 8.76 -24.34 -5.12
CA GLY A 217 8.02 -25.34 -5.88
C GLY A 217 8.45 -25.47 -7.35
N VAL A 218 9.29 -24.55 -7.85
CA VAL A 218 9.78 -24.57 -9.25
C VAL A 218 11.31 -24.67 -9.31
N ASN A 219 12.03 -23.63 -8.87
CA ASN A 219 13.50 -23.64 -8.83
C ASN A 219 14.07 -23.75 -7.41
N ILE A 220 13.23 -23.59 -6.37
CA ILE A 220 13.56 -23.92 -4.98
C ILE A 220 12.66 -25.05 -4.51
N SER A 221 13.24 -26.15 -4.04
CA SER A 221 12.48 -27.30 -3.55
C SER A 221 11.72 -26.97 -2.26
N ALA A 222 10.44 -27.33 -2.20
CA ALA A 222 9.67 -27.22 -0.96
C ALA A 222 10.22 -28.14 0.14
N LYS A 223 10.73 -29.33 -0.22
CA LYS A 223 11.36 -30.27 0.71
C LYS A 223 12.60 -29.66 1.36
N TYR A 224 13.40 -28.94 0.58
CA TYR A 224 14.56 -28.20 1.11
C TYR A 224 14.14 -27.20 2.19
N LEU A 225 13.04 -26.47 2.01
CA LEU A 225 12.57 -25.53 3.03
C LEU A 225 12.14 -26.24 4.32
N LEU A 226 11.46 -27.38 4.20
CA LEU A 226 11.03 -28.17 5.36
C LEU A 226 12.20 -28.79 6.14
N GLU A 227 13.31 -29.11 5.47
CA GLU A 227 14.52 -29.66 6.12
C GLU A 227 15.38 -28.55 6.76
N MET A 228 15.43 -27.37 6.15
CA MET A 228 16.36 -26.31 6.52
C MET A 228 15.78 -25.25 7.47
N PHE A 229 14.46 -25.20 7.64
CA PHE A 229 13.81 -24.17 8.45
C PHE A 229 12.94 -24.82 9.52
N ASP A 230 12.87 -24.20 10.69
CA ASP A 230 12.01 -24.62 11.80
C ASP A 230 10.52 -24.37 11.49
N ALA A 231 10.23 -23.37 10.65
CA ALA A 231 8.88 -23.04 10.19
C ALA A 231 8.90 -22.42 8.78
N VAL A 232 7.79 -22.62 8.07
CA VAL A 232 7.56 -22.04 6.74
C VAL A 232 6.22 -21.32 6.73
N VAL A 233 6.22 -20.06 6.29
CA VAL A 233 5.01 -19.24 6.11
C VAL A 233 4.74 -19.09 4.62
N LEU A 234 3.52 -19.43 4.18
CA LEU A 234 3.09 -19.26 2.79
C LEU A 234 2.32 -17.93 2.67
N ALA A 235 2.91 -16.98 1.94
CA ALA A 235 2.40 -15.63 1.71
C ALA A 235 2.41 -15.27 0.21
N GLY A 236 2.17 -16.26 -0.66
CA GLY A 236 2.28 -16.15 -2.12
C GLY A 236 1.19 -15.31 -2.81
N GLY A 237 0.12 -14.93 -2.09
CA GLY A 237 -0.97 -14.13 -2.64
C GLY A 237 -1.85 -14.89 -3.65
N ALA A 238 -2.67 -14.14 -4.40
CA ALA A 238 -3.61 -14.66 -5.38
C ALA A 238 -3.38 -13.98 -6.74
N GLU A 239 -2.53 -14.59 -7.57
CA GLU A 239 -2.18 -14.05 -8.90
C GLU A 239 -2.97 -14.66 -10.05
N GLN A 240 -3.72 -15.75 -9.81
CA GLN A 240 -4.53 -16.38 -10.85
C GLN A 240 -5.67 -15.43 -11.24
N PRO A 241 -5.71 -14.94 -12.50
CA PRO A 241 -6.77 -14.06 -12.95
C PRO A 241 -8.09 -14.83 -13.05
N ARG A 242 -9.20 -14.10 -12.87
CA ARG A 242 -10.54 -14.60 -13.19
C ARG A 242 -10.79 -14.38 -14.68
N ASP A 243 -11.02 -15.47 -15.41
CA ASP A 243 -11.29 -15.40 -16.83
C ASP A 243 -12.79 -15.25 -17.13
N LEU A 244 -13.11 -14.63 -18.26
CA LEU A 244 -14.48 -14.48 -18.75
C LEU A 244 -14.67 -15.37 -19.99
N THR A 245 -15.40 -16.47 -19.82
CA THR A 245 -15.78 -17.34 -20.93
C THR A 245 -16.89 -16.68 -21.74
N ALA A 246 -16.53 -16.06 -22.85
CA ALA A 246 -17.46 -15.41 -23.78
C ALA A 246 -17.01 -15.61 -25.24
N PRO A 247 -17.94 -15.55 -26.22
CA PRO A 247 -17.57 -15.56 -27.63
C PRO A 247 -16.56 -14.46 -27.96
N GLY A 248 -15.48 -14.80 -28.69
CA GLY A 248 -14.42 -13.86 -29.05
C GLY A 248 -13.36 -13.66 -27.97
N ARG A 249 -13.36 -14.43 -26.87
CA ARG A 249 -12.34 -14.34 -25.80
C ARG A 249 -10.92 -14.61 -26.31
N GLU A 250 -10.79 -15.36 -27.40
CA GLU A 250 -9.55 -15.70 -28.10
C GLU A 250 -9.01 -14.57 -29.00
N LEU A 251 -9.80 -13.50 -29.22
CA LEU A 251 -9.40 -12.40 -30.09
C LEU A 251 -8.20 -11.64 -29.51
N LYS A 252 -7.37 -11.11 -30.41
CA LYS A 252 -6.20 -10.29 -30.05
C LYS A 252 -6.64 -8.99 -29.36
N GLY A 253 -5.87 -8.54 -28.38
CA GLY A 253 -6.11 -7.30 -27.64
C GLY A 253 -6.85 -7.47 -26.32
N ILE A 254 -7.26 -8.70 -25.97
CA ILE A 254 -7.84 -9.03 -24.67
C ILE A 254 -6.70 -9.47 -23.73
N HIS A 255 -6.50 -8.72 -22.64
CA HIS A 255 -5.39 -8.92 -21.71
C HIS A 255 -5.88 -8.90 -20.27
N PHE A 256 -5.25 -9.69 -19.39
CA PHE A 256 -5.49 -9.53 -17.96
C PHE A 256 -4.76 -8.30 -17.42
N ALA A 257 -5.33 -7.68 -16.39
CA ALA A 257 -4.70 -6.52 -15.74
C ALA A 257 -3.30 -6.85 -15.19
N LEU A 258 -3.10 -8.07 -14.68
CA LEU A 258 -1.81 -8.54 -14.18
C LEU A 258 -0.80 -8.89 -15.29
N ASP A 259 -1.19 -8.85 -16.56
CA ASP A 259 -0.24 -8.87 -17.69
C ASP A 259 0.15 -7.45 -18.11
N PHE A 260 -0.76 -6.49 -17.93
CA PHE A 260 -0.60 -5.10 -18.35
C PHE A 260 0.13 -4.21 -17.34
N LEU A 261 -0.33 -4.20 -16.08
CA LEU A 261 0.17 -3.31 -15.04
C LEU A 261 1.65 -3.55 -14.69
N PRO A 262 2.13 -4.80 -14.52
CA PRO A 262 3.54 -5.04 -14.23
C PRO A 262 4.47 -4.50 -15.30
N GLN A 263 4.09 -4.60 -16.58
CA GLN A 263 4.90 -4.05 -17.66
C GLN A 263 5.05 -2.53 -17.53
N GLN A 264 4.02 -1.81 -17.08
CA GLN A 264 4.16 -0.38 -16.86
C GLN A 264 5.06 -0.07 -15.66
N ASN A 265 4.88 -0.76 -14.54
CA ASN A 265 5.74 -0.57 -13.35
C ASN A 265 7.20 -0.96 -13.64
N ASP A 266 7.45 -1.93 -14.51
CA ASP A 266 8.77 -2.29 -15.02
C ASP A 266 9.35 -1.16 -15.88
N ARG A 267 8.57 -0.55 -16.80
CA ARG A 267 9.01 0.61 -17.61
C ARG A 267 9.41 1.79 -16.74
N VAL A 268 8.61 2.13 -15.72
CA VAL A 268 8.92 3.24 -14.79
C VAL A 268 10.21 2.97 -14.02
N ALA A 269 10.46 1.70 -13.68
CA ALA A 269 11.69 1.27 -13.02
C ALA A 269 12.90 1.10 -13.95
N GLY A 270 12.77 1.41 -15.25
CA GLY A 270 13.85 1.27 -16.23
C GLY A 270 14.17 -0.17 -16.63
N VAL A 271 13.29 -1.13 -16.32
CA VAL A 271 13.44 -2.53 -16.72
C VAL A 271 13.07 -2.68 -18.20
N HIS A 272 14.00 -3.22 -18.99
CA HIS A 272 13.76 -3.49 -20.41
C HIS A 272 12.88 -4.73 -20.57
N LEU A 273 11.70 -4.53 -21.16
CA LEU A 273 10.80 -5.63 -21.51
C LEU A 273 11.34 -6.40 -22.71
N VAL A 274 11.19 -7.72 -22.68
CA VAL A 274 11.58 -8.60 -23.79
C VAL A 274 10.81 -8.22 -25.06
N ALA A 275 11.51 -8.18 -26.20
CA ALA A 275 10.95 -7.83 -27.50
C ALA A 275 9.78 -8.75 -27.88
N GLY A 276 8.66 -8.17 -28.34
CA GLY A 276 7.50 -8.90 -28.89
C GLY A 276 6.29 -9.09 -27.97
N GLY A 277 6.37 -8.73 -26.68
CA GLY A 277 5.29 -8.94 -25.69
C GLY A 277 4.73 -7.68 -25.02
N SER A 278 5.08 -6.50 -25.52
CA SER A 278 4.75 -5.22 -24.88
C SER A 278 3.28 -4.81 -25.09
N ILE A 279 2.49 -4.84 -24.03
CA ILE A 279 1.12 -4.32 -23.99
C ILE A 279 1.18 -2.82 -23.68
N THR A 280 0.65 -2.01 -24.60
CA THR A 280 0.50 -0.56 -24.46
C THR A 280 -0.87 -0.10 -24.96
N ALA A 281 -1.38 0.96 -24.36
CA ALA A 281 -2.61 1.66 -24.70
C ALA A 281 -2.41 2.84 -25.67
N THR A 282 -1.17 3.20 -26.02
CA THR A 282 -0.87 4.38 -26.85
C THR A 282 -1.65 4.38 -28.17
N GLY A 283 -2.40 5.45 -28.42
CA GLY A 283 -3.20 5.63 -29.65
C GLY A 283 -4.40 4.67 -29.80
N LYS A 284 -4.78 3.93 -28.75
CA LYS A 284 -5.86 2.94 -28.79
C LYS A 284 -7.13 3.44 -28.12
N HIS A 285 -8.25 2.84 -28.51
CA HIS A 285 -9.51 2.89 -27.78
C HIS A 285 -9.53 1.71 -26.79
N VAL A 286 -9.43 2.01 -25.50
CA VAL A 286 -9.30 0.98 -24.45
C VAL A 286 -10.63 0.77 -23.74
N VAL A 287 -10.99 -0.49 -23.55
CA VAL A 287 -12.11 -0.90 -22.68
C VAL A 287 -11.54 -1.64 -21.47
N VAL A 288 -11.88 -1.17 -20.27
CA VAL A 288 -11.51 -1.81 -19.00
C VAL A 288 -12.76 -2.43 -18.39
N ILE A 289 -12.72 -3.75 -18.14
CA ILE A 289 -13.82 -4.50 -17.55
C ILE A 289 -13.55 -4.70 -16.05
N GLY A 290 -14.43 -4.17 -15.21
CA GLY A 290 -14.36 -4.16 -13.75
C GLY A 290 -14.04 -2.77 -13.18
N GLY A 291 -14.59 -2.43 -12.02
CA GLY A 291 -14.35 -1.12 -11.38
C GLY A 291 -13.90 -1.15 -9.94
N GLY A 292 -13.25 -2.24 -9.51
CA GLY A 292 -12.36 -2.21 -8.35
C GLY A 292 -11.07 -1.42 -8.63
N ASP A 293 -10.18 -1.39 -7.62
CA ASP A 293 -8.90 -0.65 -7.68
C ASP A 293 -8.04 -1.03 -8.88
N THR A 294 -7.97 -2.32 -9.23
CA THR A 294 -7.24 -2.79 -10.42
C THR A 294 -7.78 -2.17 -11.72
N GLY A 295 -9.10 -1.98 -11.82
CA GLY A 295 -9.71 -1.30 -12.97
C GLY A 295 -9.32 0.18 -13.01
N SER A 296 -9.38 0.85 -11.86
CA SER A 296 -8.89 2.23 -11.70
C SER A 296 -7.42 2.38 -12.10
N ASP A 297 -6.57 1.41 -11.74
CA ASP A 297 -5.15 1.38 -12.09
C ASP A 297 -4.93 1.22 -13.60
N CYS A 298 -5.69 0.34 -14.24
CA CYS A 298 -5.67 0.16 -15.70
C CYS A 298 -6.09 1.44 -16.43
N ILE A 299 -7.13 2.13 -15.95
CA ILE A 299 -7.59 3.40 -16.52
C ILE A 299 -6.51 4.48 -16.39
N GLY A 300 -6.02 4.69 -15.17
CA GLY A 300 -5.01 5.71 -14.89
C GLY A 300 -3.70 5.47 -15.65
N THR A 301 -3.33 4.21 -15.87
CA THR A 301 -2.18 3.81 -16.68
C THR A 301 -2.42 4.03 -18.17
N SER A 302 -3.59 3.64 -18.69
CA SER A 302 -3.93 3.76 -20.11
C SER A 302 -3.97 5.23 -20.56
N ILE A 303 -4.54 6.12 -19.73
CA ILE A 303 -4.56 7.57 -19.97
C ILE A 303 -3.13 8.11 -20.08
N ARG A 304 -2.25 7.74 -19.14
CA ARG A 304 -0.84 8.18 -19.12
C ARG A 304 -0.01 7.63 -20.27
N GLN A 305 -0.38 6.47 -20.81
CA GLN A 305 0.23 5.92 -22.02
C GLN A 305 -0.26 6.61 -23.31
N GLY A 306 -1.23 7.53 -23.24
CA GLY A 306 -1.77 8.23 -24.40
C GLY A 306 -2.84 7.44 -25.17
N ALA A 307 -3.71 6.72 -24.46
CA ALA A 307 -4.92 6.15 -25.07
C ALA A 307 -5.80 7.25 -25.68
N THR A 308 -6.39 6.98 -26.85
CA THR A 308 -7.31 7.90 -27.53
C THR A 308 -8.62 8.03 -26.74
N THR A 309 -9.15 6.91 -26.25
CA THR A 309 -10.30 6.88 -25.35
C THR A 309 -10.14 5.75 -24.35
N VAL A 310 -10.70 5.92 -23.14
CA VAL A 310 -10.78 4.85 -22.14
C VAL A 310 -12.21 4.75 -21.64
N THR A 311 -12.82 3.58 -21.81
CA THR A 311 -14.17 3.26 -21.35
C THR A 311 -14.10 2.22 -20.25
N GLN A 312 -14.75 2.48 -19.12
CA GLN A 312 -14.89 1.53 -18.03
C GLN A 312 -16.25 0.86 -18.09
N LEU A 313 -16.28 -0.46 -17.96
CA LEU A 313 -17.50 -1.25 -17.81
C LEU A 313 -17.51 -1.87 -16.42
N GLU A 314 -18.56 -1.59 -15.65
CA GLU A 314 -18.75 -2.07 -14.28
C GLU A 314 -20.11 -2.77 -14.18
N ILE A 315 -20.17 -3.84 -13.38
CA ILE A 315 -21.41 -4.62 -13.21
C ILE A 315 -22.35 -4.03 -12.16
N LEU A 316 -21.81 -3.19 -11.28
CA LEU A 316 -22.54 -2.50 -10.23
C LEU A 316 -23.23 -1.23 -10.75
N PRO A 317 -24.28 -0.74 -10.06
CA PRO A 317 -24.89 0.54 -10.38
C PRO A 317 -23.86 1.68 -10.37
N ARG A 318 -24.14 2.72 -11.16
CA ARG A 318 -23.32 3.94 -11.18
C ARG A 318 -23.28 4.54 -9.76
N PRO A 319 -22.08 4.81 -9.19
CA PRO A 319 -21.95 5.50 -7.91
C PRO A 319 -22.62 6.89 -7.96
N PRO A 320 -23.14 7.40 -6.83
CA PRO A 320 -23.74 8.74 -6.72
C PRO A 320 -22.77 9.88 -7.05
#